data_AF-A0A956ZU37-F1
#
_entry.id   AF-A0A956ZU37-F1
#
_cell.length_a   1.000
_cell.length_b   1.000
_cell.length_c   1.000
_cell.angle_alpha   90.00
_cell.angle_beta   90.00
_cell.angle_gamma   90.00
#
_symmetry.space_group_name_H-M   'P 1'
#
loop_
_entity.id
_entity.type
_entity.pdbx_description
1 polymer ?
#
loop_
_entity_poly.entity_id
_entity_poly.type
_entity_poly.pdbx_seq_one_letter_code
_entity_poly.pdbx_strand_id
1 'polypeptide(L)'
;MPLKPSYFSLFFYVALSLVIQAACLVLFNLSQFGQNPFPQLPVAVIVFFGLLFVSPLMGLLGSASAREKGSSLTVALILNALLYLLIQNEVPGASWYFLAPLLAIGTAFVLPRAFPKNAALMAAMLVYIVCTLLANYTFDSFIPLPLYGLLNVGTLFFGVTFTQRDRVHGYGRKYAYLMIAIAALSNVVVALSLGTSLRYVAVGFLAIMLSEVADTEVYQRFIDRRWITRVATSNAVSIPIDTIVFTVLAFYGEAWATPAWMLEVIVTDMIVKLIVGFLAAIRVIAKEKQQSLKAV
;
A
#
# COMPACT_ATOMS: atom_id res chain seq x y z
N MET A 1 -28.86 -20.20 7.29
CA MET A 1 -28.37 -20.06 8.67
C MET A 1 -27.21 -19.07 8.66
N PRO A 2 -27.28 -17.94 9.38
CA PRO A 2 -26.13 -17.03 9.48
C PRO A 2 -24.99 -17.74 10.22
N LEU A 3 -23.78 -17.71 9.63
CA LEU A 3 -22.57 -18.26 10.26
C LEU A 3 -22.28 -17.52 11.58
N LYS A 4 -21.77 -18.23 12.60
CA LYS A 4 -21.28 -17.55 13.81
C LYS A 4 -20.21 -16.51 13.40
N PRO A 5 -20.10 -15.37 14.12
CA PRO A 5 -19.15 -14.30 13.80
C PRO A 5 -17.69 -14.76 13.65
N SER A 6 -17.28 -15.82 14.37
CA SER A 6 -15.95 -16.42 14.26
C SER A 6 -15.76 -17.13 12.91
N TYR A 7 -16.69 -17.99 12.49
CA TYR A 7 -16.61 -18.69 11.20
C TYR A 7 -16.60 -17.74 10.00
N PHE A 8 -17.37 -16.66 10.07
CA PHE A 8 -17.36 -15.64 9.03
C PHE A 8 -15.96 -15.00 8.92
N SER A 9 -15.38 -14.56 10.04
CA SER A 9 -14.03 -13.98 10.08
C SER A 9 -12.94 -14.95 9.57
N LEU A 10 -13.07 -16.24 9.89
CA LEU A 10 -12.15 -17.29 9.46
C LEU A 10 -12.27 -17.59 7.95
N PHE A 11 -13.47 -17.54 7.38
CA PHE A 11 -13.65 -17.63 5.94
C PHE A 11 -12.93 -16.50 5.22
N PHE A 12 -13.11 -15.25 5.67
CA PHE A 12 -12.38 -14.10 5.10
C PHE A 12 -10.88 -14.20 5.29
N TYR A 13 -10.42 -14.78 6.39
CA TYR A 13 -9.00 -15.03 6.61
C TYR A 13 -8.42 -15.98 5.55
N VAL A 14 -9.08 -17.11 5.31
CA VAL A 14 -8.64 -18.08 4.28
C VAL A 14 -8.73 -17.44 2.88
N ALA A 15 -9.85 -16.79 2.56
CA ALA A 15 -10.04 -16.12 1.27
C ALA A 15 -8.97 -15.03 1.04
N LEU A 16 -8.68 -14.22 2.06
CA LEU A 16 -7.65 -13.19 1.97
C LEU A 16 -6.26 -13.81 1.74
N SER A 17 -5.93 -14.94 2.37
CA SER A 17 -4.64 -15.62 2.12
C SER A 17 -4.48 -16.03 0.65
N LEU A 18 -5.55 -16.55 0.03
CA LEU A 18 -5.55 -16.92 -1.39
C LEU A 18 -5.43 -15.69 -2.29
N VAL A 19 -6.14 -14.60 -1.93
CA VAL A 19 -6.04 -13.33 -2.64
C VAL A 19 -4.61 -12.78 -2.58
N ILE A 20 -3.92 -12.89 -1.45
CA ILE A 20 -2.53 -12.43 -1.31
C ILE A 20 -1.60 -13.20 -2.27
N GLN A 21 -1.71 -14.52 -2.34
CA GLN A 21 -0.90 -15.31 -3.26
C GLN A 21 -1.26 -15.03 -4.73
N ALA A 22 -2.55 -15.03 -5.06
CA ALA A 22 -3.02 -14.75 -6.43
C ALA A 22 -2.64 -13.33 -6.88
N ALA A 23 -2.68 -12.34 -5.99
CA ALA A 23 -2.33 -10.96 -6.32
C ALA A 23 -0.82 -10.77 -6.57
N CYS A 24 0.05 -11.73 -6.19
CA CYS A 24 1.43 -11.74 -6.67
C CYS A 24 1.51 -11.92 -8.20
N LEU A 25 0.57 -12.65 -8.83
CA LEU A 25 0.48 -12.73 -10.30
C LEU A 25 0.17 -11.37 -10.91
N VAL A 26 -0.77 -10.66 -10.29
CA VAL A 26 -1.16 -9.31 -10.73
C VAL A 26 0.04 -8.37 -10.58
N LEU A 27 0.73 -8.39 -9.44
CA LEU A 27 1.92 -7.58 -9.23
C LEU A 27 3.03 -7.89 -10.24
N PHE A 28 3.25 -9.17 -10.56
CA PHE A 28 4.18 -9.56 -11.61
C PHE A 28 3.80 -8.94 -12.95
N ASN A 29 2.55 -9.13 -13.39
CA ASN A 29 2.05 -8.57 -14.65
C ASN A 29 2.17 -7.04 -14.69
N LEU A 30 1.87 -6.37 -13.57
CA LEU A 30 2.02 -4.93 -13.46
C LEU A 30 3.49 -4.48 -13.57
N SER A 31 4.44 -5.25 -13.03
CA SER A 31 5.87 -4.95 -13.15
C SER A 31 6.45 -5.15 -14.56
N GLN A 32 5.70 -5.77 -15.48
CA GLN A 32 6.14 -5.96 -16.87
C GLN A 32 5.92 -4.70 -17.73
N PHE A 33 5.21 -3.69 -17.23
CA PHE A 33 5.01 -2.41 -17.92
C PHE A 33 6.18 -1.42 -17.70
N GLY A 34 7.27 -1.87 -17.08
CA GLY A 34 8.48 -1.08 -16.82
C GLY A 34 9.44 -1.01 -18.01
N GLN A 35 10.43 -0.11 -17.93
CA GLN A 35 11.51 -0.04 -18.92
C GLN A 35 12.46 -1.24 -18.78
N ASN A 36 12.60 -1.76 -17.57
CA ASN A 36 13.41 -2.94 -17.27
C ASN A 36 12.54 -4.01 -16.59
N PRO A 37 11.73 -4.76 -17.34
CA PRO A 37 10.84 -5.77 -16.78
C PRO A 37 11.64 -6.86 -16.07
N PHE A 38 11.21 -7.20 -14.85
CA PHE A 38 11.86 -8.26 -14.08
C PHE A 38 11.49 -9.64 -14.64
N PRO A 39 12.46 -10.57 -14.76
CA PRO A 39 12.19 -11.92 -15.27
C PRO A 39 11.30 -12.74 -14.33
N GLN A 40 11.30 -12.40 -13.03
CA GLN A 40 10.44 -12.94 -12.00
C GLN A 40 10.34 -11.91 -10.87
N LEU A 41 9.31 -11.98 -10.03
CA LEU A 41 9.26 -11.13 -8.84
C LEU A 41 10.44 -11.44 -7.90
N PRO A 42 11.23 -10.44 -7.48
CA PRO A 42 12.24 -10.62 -6.45
C PRO A 42 11.61 -11.14 -5.16
N VAL A 43 12.27 -12.07 -4.47
CA VAL A 43 11.76 -12.65 -3.22
C VAL A 43 11.45 -11.57 -2.18
N ALA A 44 12.27 -10.52 -2.10
CA ALA A 44 12.03 -9.37 -1.23
C ALA A 44 10.70 -8.66 -1.54
N VAL A 45 10.34 -8.50 -2.82
CA VAL A 45 9.08 -7.87 -3.24
C VAL A 45 7.88 -8.73 -2.84
N ILE A 46 7.99 -10.06 -2.98
CA ILE A 46 6.96 -11.01 -2.54
C ILE A 46 6.75 -10.90 -1.02
N VAL A 47 7.85 -10.81 -0.26
CA VAL A 47 7.82 -10.58 1.19
C VAL A 47 7.10 -9.26 1.51
N PHE A 48 7.52 -8.15 0.92
CA PHE A 48 6.92 -6.83 1.14
C PHE A 48 5.43 -6.82 0.80
N PHE A 49 5.06 -7.46 -0.30
CA PHE A 49 3.68 -7.58 -0.73
C PHE A 49 2.82 -8.35 0.28
N GLY A 50 3.32 -9.47 0.81
CA GLY A 50 2.64 -10.20 1.88
C GLY A 50 2.44 -9.33 3.14
N LEU A 51 3.49 -8.60 3.54
CA LEU A 51 3.47 -7.76 4.74
C LEU A 51 2.45 -6.60 4.68
N LEU A 52 2.02 -6.19 3.47
CA LEU A 52 0.95 -5.20 3.27
C LEU A 52 -0.38 -5.63 3.93
N PHE A 53 -0.60 -6.94 4.09
CA PHE A 53 -1.86 -7.51 4.58
C PHE A 53 -1.82 -7.93 6.06
N VAL A 54 -0.75 -7.58 6.80
CA VAL A 54 -0.64 -7.91 8.23
C VAL A 54 -1.75 -7.27 9.06
N SER A 55 -2.05 -5.98 8.84
CA SER A 55 -3.11 -5.28 9.58
C SER A 55 -4.52 -5.89 9.40
N PRO A 56 -5.02 -6.19 8.19
CA PRO A 56 -6.32 -6.83 8.03
C PRO A 56 -6.36 -8.26 8.57
N LEU A 57 -5.30 -9.07 8.38
CA LEU A 57 -5.22 -10.43 8.93
C LEU A 57 -5.25 -10.44 10.46
N MET A 58 -4.54 -9.51 11.11
CA MET A 58 -4.61 -9.34 12.57
C MET A 58 -6.05 -9.08 13.05
N GLY A 59 -6.80 -8.23 12.33
CA GLY A 59 -8.20 -7.95 12.63
C GLY A 59 -9.10 -9.18 12.53
N LEU A 60 -8.93 -9.98 11.47
CA LEU A 60 -9.70 -11.21 11.25
C LEU A 60 -9.38 -12.31 12.28
N LEU A 61 -8.14 -12.36 12.78
CA LEU A 61 -7.71 -13.31 13.80
C LEU A 61 -8.09 -12.89 15.23
N GLY A 62 -8.43 -11.62 15.46
CA GLY A 62 -8.64 -11.05 16.80
C GLY A 62 -9.74 -11.75 17.61
N SER A 63 -10.81 -12.20 16.94
CA SER A 63 -12.02 -12.78 17.58
C SER A 63 -12.03 -14.31 17.67
N ALA A 64 -11.03 -15.00 17.11
CA ALA A 64 -11.03 -16.46 17.00
C ALA A 64 -10.31 -17.17 18.17
N SER A 65 -10.83 -18.32 18.58
CA SER A 65 -10.19 -19.22 19.55
C SER A 65 -8.92 -19.87 18.99
N ALA A 66 -8.07 -20.44 19.87
CA ALA A 66 -6.82 -21.09 19.45
C ALA A 66 -7.06 -22.26 18.48
N ARG A 67 -8.11 -23.06 18.70
CA ARG A 67 -8.48 -24.19 17.84
C ARG A 67 -8.92 -23.72 16.45
N GLU A 68 -9.76 -22.69 16.40
CA GLU A 68 -10.23 -22.07 15.15
C GLU A 68 -9.08 -21.45 14.34
N LYS A 69 -8.13 -20.81 15.03
CA LYS A 69 -6.89 -20.29 14.43
C LYS A 69 -6.04 -21.40 13.82
N GLY A 70 -5.88 -22.52 14.54
CA GLY A 70 -5.16 -23.69 14.05
C GLY A 70 -5.82 -24.30 12.81
N SER A 71 -7.14 -24.54 12.85
CA SER A 71 -7.84 -25.14 11.71
C SER A 71 -7.85 -24.24 10.48
N SER A 72 -8.08 -22.93 10.65
CA SER A 72 -8.03 -21.97 9.54
C SER A 72 -6.64 -21.83 8.95
N LEU A 73 -5.58 -21.90 9.76
CA LEU A 73 -4.20 -21.93 9.28
C LEU A 73 -3.95 -23.17 8.42
N THR A 74 -4.33 -24.36 8.89
CA THR A 74 -4.17 -25.60 8.12
C THR A 74 -4.90 -25.53 6.78
N VAL A 75 -6.16 -25.08 6.80
CA VAL A 75 -6.96 -24.91 5.57
C VAL A 75 -6.30 -23.89 4.63
N ALA A 76 -5.85 -22.74 5.15
CA ALA A 76 -5.14 -21.74 4.35
C ALA A 76 -3.89 -22.32 3.70
N LEU A 77 -3.03 -23.03 4.43
CA LEU A 77 -1.82 -23.65 3.89
C LEU A 77 -2.13 -24.65 2.78
N ILE A 78 -3.13 -25.52 2.98
CA ILE A 78 -3.55 -26.50 1.97
C ILE A 78 -4.05 -25.79 0.71
N LEU A 79 -4.97 -24.82 0.84
CA LEU A 79 -5.54 -24.14 -0.32
C LEU A 79 -4.52 -23.28 -1.06
N ASN A 80 -3.57 -22.65 -0.37
CA ASN A 80 -2.48 -21.91 -1.01
C ASN A 80 -1.49 -22.86 -1.73
N ALA A 81 -1.29 -24.08 -1.21
CA ALA A 81 -0.49 -25.09 -1.90
C ALA A 81 -1.21 -25.60 -3.17
N LEU A 82 -2.53 -25.81 -3.11
CA LEU A 82 -3.34 -26.13 -4.29
C LEU A 82 -3.33 -24.98 -5.30
N LEU A 83 -3.44 -23.74 -4.85
CA LEU A 83 -3.33 -22.56 -5.72
C LEU A 83 -1.96 -22.50 -6.40
N TYR A 84 -0.88 -22.78 -5.68
CA TYR A 84 0.45 -22.90 -6.28
C TYR A 84 0.46 -23.92 -7.44
N LEU A 85 -0.10 -25.11 -7.25
CA LEU A 85 -0.15 -26.13 -8.29
C LEU A 85 -0.91 -25.69 -9.54
N LEU A 86 -1.91 -24.81 -9.38
CA LEU A 86 -2.67 -24.23 -10.49
C LEU A 86 -1.89 -23.17 -11.26
N ILE A 87 -1.05 -22.37 -10.57
CA ILE A 87 -0.39 -21.19 -11.15
C ILE A 87 1.09 -21.43 -11.50
N GLN A 88 1.66 -22.58 -11.11
CA GLN A 88 3.10 -22.86 -11.23
C GLN A 88 3.64 -22.78 -12.68
N ASN A 89 2.77 -23.00 -13.67
CA ASN A 89 3.14 -22.95 -15.09
C ASN A 89 2.79 -21.61 -15.76
N GLU A 90 2.10 -20.72 -15.05
CA GLU A 90 1.63 -19.45 -15.62
C GLU A 90 2.67 -18.33 -15.53
N VAL A 91 3.53 -18.35 -14.50
CA VAL A 91 4.56 -17.32 -14.29
C VAL A 91 5.87 -17.87 -13.72
N PRO A 92 7.02 -17.26 -14.08
CA PRO A 92 8.29 -17.58 -13.46
C PRO A 92 8.29 -17.32 -11.94
N GLY A 93 8.87 -18.25 -11.18
CA GLY A 93 9.03 -18.08 -9.73
C GLY A 93 7.72 -18.21 -8.92
N ALA A 94 6.64 -18.73 -9.51
CA ALA A 94 5.35 -18.95 -8.84
C ALA A 94 5.45 -19.71 -7.50
N SER A 95 6.45 -20.58 -7.34
CA SER A 95 6.73 -21.30 -6.09
C SER A 95 7.00 -20.37 -4.91
N TRP A 96 7.61 -19.21 -5.17
CA TRP A 96 7.91 -18.22 -4.15
C TRP A 96 6.67 -17.46 -3.69
N TYR A 97 5.57 -17.44 -4.46
CA TYR A 97 4.40 -16.61 -4.15
C TYR A 97 3.69 -17.09 -2.88
N PHE A 98 3.88 -18.36 -2.50
CA PHE A 98 3.42 -18.91 -1.23
C PHE A 98 4.06 -18.22 -0.01
N LEU A 99 5.23 -17.59 -0.16
CA LEU A 99 5.87 -16.81 0.92
C LEU A 99 5.03 -15.60 1.33
N ALA A 100 4.31 -14.95 0.40
CA ALA A 100 3.53 -13.76 0.70
C ALA A 100 2.45 -14.02 1.77
N PRO A 101 1.49 -14.96 1.58
CA PRO A 101 0.51 -15.24 2.63
C PRO A 101 1.16 -15.83 3.88
N LEU A 102 2.21 -16.65 3.76
CA LEU A 102 2.89 -17.25 4.91
C LEU A 102 3.48 -16.19 5.84
N LEU A 103 4.17 -15.19 5.29
CA LEU A 103 4.78 -14.10 6.04
C LEU A 103 3.73 -13.13 6.59
N ALA A 104 2.68 -12.85 5.81
CA ALA A 104 1.56 -12.02 6.26
C ALA A 104 0.89 -12.64 7.49
N ILE A 105 0.60 -13.93 7.42
CA ILE A 105 0.00 -14.73 8.50
C ILE A 105 0.95 -14.80 9.70
N GLY A 106 2.19 -15.25 9.50
CA GLY A 106 3.17 -15.40 10.57
C GLY A 106 3.37 -14.10 11.35
N THR A 107 3.51 -12.98 10.64
CA THR A 107 3.64 -11.67 11.26
C THR A 107 2.37 -11.26 12.00
N ALA A 108 1.18 -11.48 11.42
CA ALA A 108 -0.10 -11.21 12.08
C ALA A 108 -0.30 -12.03 13.36
N PHE A 109 0.26 -13.23 13.46
CA PHE A 109 0.28 -14.02 14.68
C PHE A 109 1.32 -13.52 15.70
N VAL A 110 2.53 -13.16 15.25
CA VAL A 110 3.64 -12.80 16.15
C VAL A 110 3.46 -11.40 16.75
N LEU A 111 3.05 -10.41 15.95
CA LEU A 111 3.02 -9.00 16.37
C LEU A 111 2.20 -8.76 17.66
N PRO A 112 0.96 -9.28 17.78
CA PRO A 112 0.15 -9.12 19.00
C PRO A 112 0.74 -9.81 20.24
N ARG A 113 1.55 -10.87 20.05
CA ARG A 113 2.19 -11.62 21.14
C ARG A 113 3.46 -10.94 21.60
N ALA A 114 4.28 -10.48 20.66
CA ALA A 114 5.52 -9.78 20.95
C ALA A 114 5.27 -8.36 21.48
N PHE A 115 4.26 -7.67 20.96
CA PHE A 115 3.99 -6.25 21.25
C PHE A 115 2.51 -5.99 21.54
N PRO A 116 1.93 -6.55 22.62
CA PRO A 116 0.48 -6.54 22.86
C PRO A 116 -0.14 -5.14 22.90
N LYS A 117 0.59 -4.13 23.40
CA LYS A 117 0.11 -2.74 23.46
C LYS A 117 0.27 -1.97 22.15
N ASN A 118 1.27 -2.34 21.34
CA ASN A 118 1.72 -1.55 20.19
C ASN A 118 1.54 -2.29 18.84
N ALA A 119 0.97 -3.49 18.82
CA ALA A 119 0.86 -4.29 17.60
C ALA A 119 0.10 -3.56 16.49
N ALA A 120 -0.96 -2.82 16.82
CA ALA A 120 -1.71 -2.04 15.83
C ALA A 120 -0.88 -0.90 15.23
N LEU A 121 -0.07 -0.23 16.06
CA LEU A 121 0.88 0.81 15.62
C LEU A 121 1.97 0.21 14.73
N MET A 122 2.61 -0.88 15.18
CA MET A 122 3.67 -1.55 14.43
C MET A 122 3.17 -2.09 13.08
N ALA A 123 1.96 -2.65 13.04
CA ALA A 123 1.35 -3.11 11.80
C ALA A 123 1.09 -1.94 10.84
N ALA A 124 0.61 -0.80 11.34
CA ALA A 124 0.40 0.39 10.50
C ALA A 124 1.72 0.93 9.95
N MET A 125 2.77 1.03 10.78
CA MET A 125 4.10 1.43 10.35
C MET A 125 4.69 0.46 9.32
N LEU A 126 4.56 -0.85 9.56
CA LEU A 126 5.05 -1.87 8.64
C LEU A 126 4.36 -1.77 7.28
N VAL A 127 3.02 -1.68 7.26
CA VAL A 127 2.25 -1.53 6.02
C VAL A 127 2.67 -0.26 5.27
N TYR A 128 2.87 0.86 5.97
CA TYR A 128 3.38 2.08 5.33
C TYR A 128 4.75 1.85 4.68
N ILE A 129 5.71 1.29 5.43
CA ILE A 129 7.08 1.08 4.94
C ILE A 129 7.05 0.18 3.71
N VAL A 130 6.39 -0.98 3.76
CA VAL A 130 6.35 -1.90 2.61
C VAL A 130 5.59 -1.33 1.43
N CYS A 131 4.56 -0.51 1.63
CA CYS A 131 3.92 0.22 0.54
C CYS A 131 4.88 1.17 -0.17
N THR A 132 5.73 1.90 0.58
CA THR A 132 6.74 2.79 -0.06
C THR A 132 7.79 1.99 -0.84
N LEU A 133 8.21 0.83 -0.32
CA LEU A 133 9.16 -0.05 -1.01
C LEU A 133 8.57 -0.66 -2.29
N LEU A 134 7.30 -1.06 -2.24
CA LEU A 134 6.58 -1.58 -3.40
C LEU A 134 6.34 -0.51 -4.46
N ALA A 135 6.01 0.72 -4.05
CA ALA A 135 5.88 1.86 -4.97
C ALA A 135 7.19 2.12 -5.73
N ASN A 136 8.32 2.02 -5.03
CA ASN A 136 9.64 2.17 -5.64
C ASN A 136 10.02 0.99 -6.55
N TYR A 137 9.62 -0.24 -6.21
CA TYR A 137 9.84 -1.40 -7.08
C TYR A 137 9.10 -1.26 -8.42
N THR A 138 7.85 -0.79 -8.39
CA THR A 138 7.03 -0.61 -9.60
C THR A 138 7.11 0.80 -10.17
N PHE A 139 8.16 1.55 -9.83
CA PHE A 139 8.22 2.99 -10.08
C PHE A 139 8.27 3.34 -11.57
N ASP A 140 8.99 2.57 -12.38
CA ASP A 140 9.11 2.78 -13.82
C ASP A 140 8.01 2.06 -14.62
N SER A 141 7.06 1.42 -13.94
CA SER A 141 5.98 0.66 -14.57
C SER A 141 4.77 1.55 -14.84
N PHE A 142 4.39 1.68 -16.11
CA PHE A 142 3.30 2.55 -16.55
C PHE A 142 2.23 1.78 -17.32
N ILE A 143 1.04 1.70 -16.75
CA ILE A 143 -0.09 1.02 -17.38
C ILE A 143 -0.75 1.97 -18.38
N PRO A 144 -0.81 1.62 -19.68
CA PRO A 144 -1.60 2.38 -20.64
C PRO A 144 -3.10 2.17 -20.36
N LEU A 145 -3.83 3.27 -20.21
CA LEU A 145 -5.27 3.21 -19.99
C LEU A 145 -6.02 3.15 -21.34
N PRO A 146 -7.17 2.44 -21.42
CA PRO A 146 -7.90 2.24 -22.67
C PRO A 146 -8.39 3.53 -23.37
N LEU A 147 -8.56 4.61 -22.61
CA LEU A 147 -9.09 5.88 -23.12
C LEU A 147 -7.99 6.93 -23.30
N TYR A 148 -7.30 7.27 -22.22
CA TYR A 148 -6.24 8.27 -22.22
C TYR A 148 -5.33 8.12 -21.01
N GLY A 149 -4.04 8.33 -21.23
CA GLY A 149 -3.03 8.53 -20.21
C GLY A 149 -2.38 7.27 -19.66
N LEU A 150 -1.35 7.50 -18.86
CA LEU A 150 -0.44 6.48 -18.35
C LEU A 150 -0.51 6.49 -16.84
N LEU A 151 -0.90 5.36 -16.25
CA LEU A 151 -0.98 5.23 -14.81
C LEU A 151 0.32 4.64 -14.26
N ASN A 152 0.99 5.36 -13.37
CA ASN A 152 2.12 4.80 -12.64
C ASN A 152 1.62 3.71 -11.67
N VAL A 153 2.19 2.51 -11.72
CA VAL A 153 1.78 1.41 -10.83
C VAL A 153 2.04 1.75 -9.36
N GLY A 154 3.11 2.50 -9.07
CA GLY A 154 3.45 2.97 -7.73
C GLY A 154 2.33 3.80 -7.08
N THR A 155 1.55 4.52 -7.88
CA THR A 155 0.41 5.32 -7.40
C THR A 155 -0.69 4.49 -6.73
N LEU A 156 -0.80 3.19 -7.05
CA LEU A 156 -1.72 2.28 -6.37
C LEU A 156 -1.39 2.08 -4.89
N PHE A 157 -0.10 2.16 -4.52
CA PHE A 157 0.36 2.00 -3.14
C PHE A 157 0.25 3.30 -2.33
N PHE A 158 0.36 4.46 -2.98
CA PHE A 158 0.33 5.76 -2.27
C PHE A 158 -0.98 6.00 -1.50
N GLY A 159 -2.13 5.57 -2.04
CA GLY A 159 -3.40 5.65 -1.30
C GLY A 159 -3.38 4.95 0.05
N VAL A 160 -2.67 3.82 0.16
CA VAL A 160 -2.50 3.09 1.42
C VAL A 160 -1.56 3.85 2.35
N THR A 161 -0.47 4.43 1.83
CA THR A 161 0.49 5.18 2.65
C THR A 161 -0.14 6.36 3.38
N PHE A 162 -0.99 7.16 2.73
CA PHE A 162 -1.71 8.26 3.38
C PHE A 162 -2.55 7.77 4.56
N THR A 163 -3.32 6.69 4.33
CA THR A 163 -4.16 6.11 5.37
C THR A 163 -3.35 5.59 6.56
N GLN A 164 -2.19 4.96 6.32
CA GLN A 164 -1.35 4.47 7.42
C GLN A 164 -0.63 5.59 8.16
N ARG A 165 -0.19 6.63 7.45
CA ARG A 165 0.42 7.81 8.06
C ARG A 165 -0.51 8.43 9.10
N ASP A 166 -1.77 8.67 8.73
CA ASP A 166 -2.77 9.24 9.64
C ASP A 166 -3.02 8.34 10.85
N ARG A 167 -3.11 7.02 10.63
CA ARG A 167 -3.24 6.04 11.72
C ARG A 167 -2.06 6.12 12.69
N VAL A 168 -0.83 6.24 12.20
CA VAL A 168 0.38 6.31 13.02
C VAL A 168 0.48 7.65 13.76
N HIS A 169 0.07 8.76 13.15
CA HIS A 169 -0.02 10.06 13.82
C HIS A 169 -0.96 10.04 15.03
N GLY A 170 -2.04 9.26 14.97
CA GLY A 170 -2.94 9.03 16.12
C GLY A 170 -2.25 8.45 17.36
N TYR A 171 -1.09 7.78 17.21
CA TYR A 171 -0.26 7.30 18.31
C TYR A 171 0.84 8.29 18.75
N GLY A 172 1.01 9.38 18.02
CA GLY A 172 1.93 10.47 18.32
C GLY A 172 2.98 10.74 17.22
N ARG A 173 3.33 12.02 17.05
CA ARG A 173 4.25 12.53 16.02
C ARG A 173 5.61 11.81 15.95
N LYS A 174 6.15 11.38 17.09
CA LYS A 174 7.46 10.69 17.15
C LYS A 174 7.47 9.39 16.35
N TYR A 175 6.36 8.65 16.34
CA TYR A 175 6.27 7.38 15.63
C TYR A 175 6.09 7.59 14.13
N ALA A 176 5.38 8.65 13.74
CA ALA A 176 5.26 9.03 12.33
C ALA A 176 6.61 9.41 11.72
N TYR A 177 7.41 10.24 12.42
CA TYR A 177 8.75 10.58 11.95
C TYR A 177 9.69 9.38 11.92
N LEU A 178 9.63 8.51 12.93
CA LEU A 178 10.40 7.27 12.93
C LEU A 178 10.02 6.37 11.75
N MET A 179 8.74 6.22 11.47
CA MET A 179 8.23 5.44 10.33
C MET A 179 8.75 5.99 9.00
N ILE A 180 8.67 7.30 8.79
CA ILE A 180 9.16 7.97 7.57
C ILE A 180 10.68 7.79 7.42
N ALA A 181 11.44 7.96 8.51
CA ALA A 181 12.88 7.76 8.50
C ALA A 181 13.28 6.31 8.16
N ILE A 182 12.58 5.32 8.74
CA ILE A 182 12.81 3.90 8.43
C ILE A 182 12.45 3.62 6.97
N ALA A 183 11.32 4.14 6.48
CA ALA A 183 10.93 4.00 5.08
C ALA A 183 11.99 4.61 4.14
N ALA A 184 12.54 5.78 4.47
CA ALA A 184 13.61 6.41 3.70
C ALA A 184 14.87 5.57 3.62
N LEU A 185 15.37 5.12 4.76
CA LEU A 185 16.56 4.28 4.80
C LEU A 185 16.32 2.97 4.03
N SER A 186 15.16 2.35 4.21
CA SER A 186 14.80 1.09 3.54
C SER A 186 14.73 1.26 2.03
N ASN A 187 14.18 2.37 1.55
CA ASN A 187 14.10 2.67 0.12
C ASN A 187 15.47 2.86 -0.52
N VAL A 188 16.43 3.49 0.18
CA VAL A 188 17.81 3.58 -0.30
C VAL A 188 18.43 2.19 -0.43
N VAL A 189 18.28 1.33 0.59
CA VAL A 189 18.81 -0.04 0.57
C VAL A 189 18.20 -0.86 -0.58
N VAL A 190 16.89 -0.79 -0.75
CA VAL A 190 16.18 -1.51 -1.83
C VAL A 190 16.63 -0.99 -3.19
N ALA A 191 16.72 0.33 -3.38
CA ALA A 191 17.15 0.93 -4.64
C ALA A 191 18.57 0.48 -5.03
N LEU A 192 19.50 0.48 -4.08
CA LEU A 192 20.85 -0.04 -4.30
C LEU A 192 20.85 -1.54 -4.66
N SER A 193 19.98 -2.34 -4.04
CA SER A 193 19.88 -3.78 -4.33
C SER A 193 19.28 -4.11 -5.69
N LEU A 194 18.34 -3.28 -6.15
CA LEU A 194 17.61 -3.48 -7.42
C LEU A 194 18.29 -2.76 -8.59
N GLY A 195 19.36 -2.01 -8.34
CA GLY A 195 19.98 -1.14 -9.36
C GLY A 195 19.12 0.05 -9.75
N THR A 196 18.11 0.39 -8.93
CA THR A 196 17.24 1.54 -9.16
C THR A 196 18.04 2.83 -8.97
N SER A 197 17.82 3.81 -9.86
CA SER A 197 18.48 5.10 -9.74
C SER A 197 18.14 5.80 -8.41
N LEU A 198 19.17 6.21 -7.66
CA LEU A 198 19.00 6.99 -6.43
C LEU A 198 18.28 8.33 -6.68
N ARG A 199 18.28 8.81 -7.93
CA ARG A 199 17.48 9.96 -8.36
C ARG A 199 16.01 9.78 -8.01
N TYR A 200 15.44 8.61 -8.30
CA TYR A 200 14.02 8.33 -8.08
C TYR A 200 13.68 8.34 -6.58
N VAL A 201 14.55 7.75 -5.76
CA VAL A 201 14.40 7.77 -4.31
C VAL A 201 14.47 9.20 -3.78
N ALA A 202 15.49 9.98 -4.18
CA ALA A 202 15.68 11.35 -3.70
C ALA A 202 14.53 12.28 -4.10
N VAL A 203 14.09 12.20 -5.37
CA VAL A 203 12.96 12.99 -5.88
C VAL A 203 11.64 12.56 -5.22
N GLY A 204 11.42 11.27 -4.99
CA GLY A 204 10.25 10.77 -4.26
C GLY A 204 10.18 11.35 -2.84
N PHE A 205 11.30 11.37 -2.12
CA PHE A 205 11.35 12.01 -0.80
C PHE A 205 11.07 13.51 -0.86
N LEU A 206 11.66 14.21 -1.84
CA LEU A 206 11.42 15.64 -2.03
C LEU A 206 9.95 15.94 -2.31
N ALA A 207 9.32 15.18 -3.22
CA ALA A 207 7.91 15.33 -3.58
C ALA A 207 6.99 15.13 -2.36
N ILE A 208 7.22 14.06 -1.58
CA ILE A 208 6.50 13.80 -0.34
C ILE A 208 6.65 14.95 0.65
N MET A 209 7.88 15.46 0.86
CA MET A 209 8.12 16.55 1.80
C MET A 209 7.41 17.84 1.38
N LEU A 210 7.50 18.23 0.10
CA LEU A 210 6.85 19.44 -0.41
C LEU A 210 5.33 19.31 -0.37
N SER A 211 4.81 18.14 -0.74
CA SER A 211 3.39 17.83 -0.68
C SER A 211 2.86 17.89 0.76
N GLU A 212 3.59 17.34 1.73
CA GLU A 212 3.20 17.35 3.15
C GLU A 212 3.12 18.76 3.72
N VAL A 213 4.09 19.62 3.38
CA VAL A 213 4.10 21.02 3.81
C VAL A 213 2.91 21.75 3.19
N ALA A 214 2.68 21.59 1.89
CA ALA A 214 1.55 22.21 1.21
C ALA A 214 0.20 21.73 1.76
N ASP A 215 0.06 20.43 2.01
CA ASP A 215 -1.13 19.82 2.61
C ASP A 215 -1.43 20.45 3.96
N THR A 216 -0.41 20.51 4.83
CA THR A 216 -0.53 21.06 6.18
C THR A 216 -0.94 22.53 6.17
N GLU A 217 -0.24 23.38 5.41
CA GLU A 217 -0.49 24.82 5.37
C GLU A 217 -1.88 25.13 4.81
N VAL A 218 -2.29 24.46 3.73
CA VAL A 218 -3.64 24.64 3.15
C VAL A 218 -4.70 24.10 4.09
N TYR A 219 -4.50 22.92 4.70
CA TYR A 219 -5.45 22.35 5.66
C TYR A 219 -5.67 23.30 6.84
N GLN A 220 -4.59 23.83 7.44
CA GLN A 220 -4.65 24.75 8.57
C GLN A 220 -5.31 26.09 8.21
N ARG A 221 -5.06 26.61 7.01
CA ARG A 221 -5.72 27.85 6.54
C ARG A 221 -7.23 27.71 6.40
N PHE A 222 -7.72 26.49 6.17
CA PHE A 222 -9.16 26.20 6.05
C PHE A 222 -9.75 25.56 7.33
N ILE A 223 -9.05 25.64 8.47
CA ILE A 223 -9.46 24.98 9.73
C ILE A 223 -10.86 25.38 10.22
N ASP A 224 -11.36 26.55 9.86
CA ASP A 224 -12.71 26.99 10.24
C ASP A 224 -13.83 26.42 9.34
N ARG A 225 -13.48 25.73 8.24
CA ARG A 225 -14.45 25.13 7.31
C ARG A 225 -14.87 23.72 7.73
N ARG A 226 -15.83 23.12 7.03
CA ARG A 226 -16.21 21.71 7.26
C ARG A 226 -15.01 20.81 6.96
N TRP A 227 -14.87 19.71 7.71
CA TRP A 227 -13.76 18.76 7.56
C TRP A 227 -13.53 18.31 6.11
N ILE A 228 -14.61 17.97 5.39
CA ILE A 228 -14.50 17.56 3.99
C ILE A 228 -13.94 18.66 3.08
N THR A 229 -14.26 19.93 3.35
CA THR A 229 -13.71 21.06 2.62
C THR A 229 -12.22 21.21 2.90
N ARG A 230 -11.79 21.02 4.16
CA ARG A 230 -10.36 21.05 4.53
C ARG A 230 -9.57 19.99 3.77
N VAL A 231 -10.06 18.74 3.80
CA VAL A 231 -9.43 17.59 3.13
C VAL A 231 -9.44 17.77 1.61
N ALA A 232 -10.56 18.21 1.03
CA ALA A 232 -10.64 18.40 -0.42
C ALA A 232 -9.73 19.53 -0.91
N THR A 233 -9.67 20.65 -0.19
CA THR A 233 -8.85 21.81 -0.58
C THR A 233 -7.36 21.56 -0.41
N SER A 234 -6.95 20.93 0.68
CA SER A 234 -5.54 20.52 0.90
C SER A 234 -5.08 19.50 -0.15
N ASN A 235 -5.84 18.41 -0.37
CA ASN A 235 -5.55 17.42 -1.42
C ASN A 235 -5.52 18.02 -2.82
N ALA A 236 -6.37 19.01 -3.11
CA ALA A 236 -6.38 19.69 -4.41
C ALA A 236 -5.09 20.48 -4.70
N VAL A 237 -4.28 20.77 -3.68
CA VAL A 237 -2.97 21.45 -3.82
C VAL A 237 -1.81 20.48 -3.64
N SER A 238 -1.87 19.61 -2.63
CA SER A 238 -0.78 18.69 -2.28
C SER A 238 -0.57 17.59 -3.34
N ILE A 239 -1.64 17.05 -3.94
CA ILE A 239 -1.54 16.03 -4.99
C ILE A 239 -0.89 16.56 -6.28
N PRO A 240 -1.29 17.72 -6.84
CA PRO A 240 -0.58 18.29 -7.99
C PRO A 240 0.91 18.54 -7.70
N ILE A 241 1.24 19.09 -6.52
CA ILE A 241 2.63 19.34 -6.14
C ILE A 241 3.42 18.03 -6.12
N ASP A 242 2.91 17.00 -5.45
CA ASP A 242 3.53 15.68 -5.40
C ASP A 242 3.79 15.13 -6.80
N THR A 243 2.73 15.01 -7.60
CA THR A 243 2.81 14.36 -8.92
C THR A 243 3.65 15.16 -9.92
N ILE A 244 3.55 16.49 -9.95
CA ILE A 244 4.31 17.32 -10.90
C ILE A 244 5.80 17.31 -10.52
N VAL A 245 6.12 17.59 -9.25
CA VAL A 245 7.53 17.61 -8.78
C VAL A 245 8.16 16.25 -9.02
N PHE A 246 7.45 15.18 -8.67
CA PHE A 246 7.94 13.83 -8.84
C PHE A 246 8.17 13.48 -10.30
N THR A 247 7.14 13.54 -11.15
CA THR A 247 7.23 13.12 -12.55
C THR A 247 8.26 13.94 -13.32
N VAL A 248 8.26 15.27 -13.16
CA VAL A 248 9.22 16.12 -13.85
C VAL A 248 10.63 15.84 -13.35
N LEU A 249 10.90 15.93 -12.04
CA LEU A 249 12.29 15.79 -11.56
C LEU A 249 12.81 14.36 -11.66
N ALA A 250 11.95 13.34 -11.65
CA ALA A 250 12.38 11.96 -11.78
C ALA A 250 12.74 11.63 -13.23
N PHE A 251 11.95 12.09 -14.20
CA PHE A 251 12.10 11.67 -15.61
C PHE A 251 12.69 12.73 -16.54
N TYR A 252 12.92 13.96 -16.07
CA TYR A 252 13.51 15.01 -16.89
C TYR A 252 14.88 14.60 -17.46
N GLY A 253 15.07 14.78 -18.76
CA GLY A 253 16.32 14.41 -19.44
C GLY A 253 16.46 12.93 -19.80
N GLU A 254 15.50 12.08 -19.45
CA GLU A 254 15.42 10.72 -19.99
C GLU A 254 14.99 10.76 -21.47
N ALA A 255 15.69 10.03 -22.34
CA ALA A 255 15.48 10.10 -23.80
C ALA A 255 14.05 9.70 -24.23
N TRP A 256 13.39 8.85 -23.46
CA TRP A 256 12.05 8.32 -23.72
C TRP A 256 10.93 9.16 -23.05
N ALA A 257 11.26 10.00 -22.07
CA ALA A 257 10.28 10.76 -21.29
C ALA A 257 9.96 12.12 -21.96
N THR A 258 9.17 12.08 -23.02
CA THR A 258 8.74 13.31 -23.72
C THR A 258 7.84 14.19 -22.83
N PRO A 259 7.72 15.51 -23.09
CA PRO A 259 6.78 16.36 -22.37
C PRO A 259 5.32 15.88 -22.43
N ALA A 260 4.90 15.32 -23.58
CA ALA A 260 3.56 14.75 -23.73
C ALA A 260 3.37 13.52 -22.84
N TRP A 261 4.37 12.63 -22.80
CA TRP A 261 4.37 11.45 -21.93
C TRP A 261 4.32 11.85 -20.45
N MET A 262 5.12 12.84 -20.04
CA MET A 262 5.10 13.34 -18.66
C MET A 262 3.74 13.96 -18.31
N LEU A 263 3.13 14.68 -19.24
CA LEU A 263 1.81 15.27 -19.05
C LEU A 263 0.73 14.19 -18.87
N GLU A 264 0.77 13.12 -19.67
CA GLU A 264 -0.13 11.98 -19.54
C GLU A 264 -0.03 11.33 -18.16
N VAL A 265 1.20 11.07 -17.69
CA VAL A 265 1.44 10.53 -16.35
C VAL A 265 0.92 11.48 -15.28
N ILE A 266 1.23 12.77 -15.38
CA ILE A 266 0.81 13.78 -14.40
C ILE A 266 -0.72 13.82 -14.29
N VAL A 267 -1.41 13.93 -15.41
CA VAL A 267 -2.88 14.04 -15.43
C VAL A 267 -3.51 12.78 -14.86
N THR A 268 -3.06 11.59 -15.30
CA THR A 268 -3.64 10.33 -14.85
C THR A 268 -3.39 10.07 -13.37
N ASP A 269 -2.16 10.24 -12.90
CA ASP A 269 -1.83 10.04 -11.48
C ASP A 269 -2.57 11.03 -10.58
N MET A 270 -2.71 12.30 -11.00
CA MET A 270 -3.50 13.29 -10.26
C MET A 270 -4.96 12.87 -10.13
N ILE A 271 -5.60 12.45 -11.23
CA ILE A 271 -7.01 12.00 -11.22
C ILE A 271 -7.17 10.80 -10.29
N VAL A 272 -6.31 9.78 -10.42
CA VAL A 272 -6.40 8.58 -9.59
C VAL A 272 -6.19 8.91 -8.11
N LYS A 273 -5.18 9.71 -7.76
CA LYS A 273 -4.93 10.13 -6.38
C LYS A 273 -6.11 10.93 -5.81
N LEU A 274 -6.72 11.81 -6.58
CA LEU A 274 -7.90 12.58 -6.16
C LEU A 274 -9.11 11.68 -5.90
N ILE A 275 -9.38 10.71 -6.78
CA ILE A 275 -10.46 9.73 -6.61
C ILE A 275 -10.23 8.91 -5.35
N VAL A 276 -9.02 8.37 -5.18
CA VAL A 276 -8.67 7.54 -4.02
C VAL A 276 -8.77 8.35 -2.73
N GLY A 277 -8.25 9.58 -2.71
CA GLY A 277 -8.36 10.49 -1.56
C GLY A 277 -9.81 10.80 -1.20
N PHE A 278 -10.66 11.06 -2.20
CA PHE A 278 -12.09 11.30 -1.98
C PHE A 278 -12.83 10.07 -1.42
N LEU A 279 -12.57 8.88 -1.97
CA LEU A 279 -13.15 7.62 -1.48
C LEU A 279 -12.71 7.32 -0.03
N ALA A 280 -11.45 7.59 0.30
CA ALA A 280 -10.95 7.47 1.67
C ALA A 280 -11.71 8.42 2.62
N ALA A 281 -11.93 9.67 2.21
CA ALA A 281 -12.67 10.65 3.00
C ALA A 281 -14.12 10.23 3.28
N ILE A 282 -14.83 9.68 2.29
CA ILE A 282 -16.20 9.17 2.46
C ILE A 282 -16.26 8.07 3.53
N ARG A 283 -15.30 7.14 3.54
CA ARG A 283 -15.26 6.04 4.52
C ARG A 283 -15.12 6.55 5.95
N VAL A 284 -14.35 7.62 6.16
CA VAL A 284 -14.18 8.23 7.49
C VAL A 284 -15.50 8.81 7.99
N ILE A 285 -16.20 9.60 7.15
CA ILE A 285 -17.50 10.19 7.50
C ILE A 285 -18.53 9.11 7.85
N ALA A 286 -18.57 8.03 7.07
CA ALA A 286 -19.49 6.91 7.33
C ALA A 286 -19.24 6.27 8.71
N LYS A 287 -17.97 6.15 9.11
CA LYS A 287 -17.57 5.59 10.39
C LYS A 287 -17.93 6.50 11.56
N GLU A 288 -17.71 7.81 11.43
CA GLU A 288 -18.11 8.79 12.45
C GLU A 288 -19.61 8.77 12.70
N LYS A 289 -20.42 8.75 11.62
CA LYS A 289 -21.89 8.65 11.72
C LYS A 289 -22.35 7.34 12.38
N GLN A 290 -21.64 6.24 12.13
CA GLN A 290 -21.95 4.96 12.75
C GLN A 290 -21.59 4.92 14.24
N GLN A 291 -20.56 5.65 14.66
CA GLN A 291 -20.20 5.79 16.07
C GLN A 291 -21.18 6.68 16.82
N SER A 292 -21.62 7.79 16.22
CA SER A 292 -22.64 8.67 16.83
C SER A 292 -23.99 7.96 17.01
N LEU A 293 -24.40 7.11 16.05
CA LEU A 293 -25.63 6.32 16.12
C LEU A 293 -25.59 5.21 17.18
N LYS A 294 -24.40 4.77 17.60
CA LYS A 294 -24.23 3.77 18.67
C LYS A 294 -24.10 4.39 20.07
N ALA A 295 -23.90 5.71 20.13
CA ALA A 295 -23.76 6.46 21.37
C ALA A 295 -25.09 7.08 21.84
N VAL A 296 -26.16 6.93 21.04
CA VAL A 296 -27.56 7.29 21.34
C VAL A 296 -28.33 6.00 21.59
#